data_AF-A0A8T5TFQ3-F1
#
_entry.id   AF-A0A8T5TFQ3-F1
#
_cell.length_a   1.000
_cell.length_b   1.000
_cell.length_c   1.000
_cell.angle_alpha   90.00
_cell.angle_beta   90.00
_cell.angle_gamma   90.00
#
_symmetry.space_group_name_H-M   'P 1'
#
loop_
_entity.id
_entity.type
_entity.pdbx_description
1 polymer ?
#
loop_
_entity_poly.entity_id
_entity_poly.type
_entity_poly.pdbx_seq_one_letter_code
_entity_poly.pdbx_strand_id
1 'polypeptide(L)' 'MHEATLRKRNENIDGELIDSMIWSILREEYLESPAAKAKIVAYDVFGNLILS' A
#
# COMPACT_ATOMS: atom_id res chain seq x y z
N MET A 1 -23.02 -6.69 -0.66
CA MET A 1 -22.03 -5.60 -0.57
C MET A 1 -20.76 -6.26 -0.04
N HIS A 2 -19.71 -6.37 -0.87
CA HIS A 2 -18.50 -7.09 -0.49
C HIS A 2 -17.63 -6.14 0.35
N GLU A 3 -17.84 -6.18 1.67
CA GLU A 3 -17.00 -5.52 2.67
C GLU A 3 -15.60 -6.15 2.60
N ALA A 4 -14.79 -5.70 1.66
CA ALA A 4 -13.36 -5.92 1.73
C ALA A 4 -12.84 -5.19 2.98
N THR A 5 -12.78 -5.94 4.08
CA THR A 5 -11.76 -5.75 5.11
C THR A 5 -11.95 -4.53 6.02
N LEU A 6 -12.95 -4.60 6.91
CA LEU A 6 -13.04 -3.81 8.16
C LEU A 6 -11.92 -4.17 9.18
N ARG A 7 -10.72 -4.59 8.74
CA ARG A 7 -9.61 -4.86 9.67
C ARG A 7 -8.95 -3.52 9.99
N LYS A 8 -8.99 -3.14 11.27
CA LYS A 8 -8.24 -2.01 11.85
C LYS A 8 -8.41 -0.69 11.08
N ARG A 9 -9.58 -0.06 11.20
CA ARG A 9 -9.72 1.36 10.85
C ARG A 9 -8.71 2.14 11.70
N ASN A 10 -7.93 3.02 11.08
CA ASN A 10 -7.03 3.89 11.83
C ASN A 10 -7.85 4.98 12.51
N GLU A 11 -7.37 5.42 13.65
CA GLU A 11 -7.90 6.58 14.35
C GLU A 11 -7.00 7.79 14.07
N ASN A 12 -7.61 8.98 13.93
CA ASN A 12 -6.86 10.22 13.94
C ASN A 12 -6.42 10.59 15.38
N ILE A 13 -5.75 11.72 15.55
CA ILE A 13 -5.28 12.19 16.86
C ILE A 13 -6.42 12.45 17.86
N ASP A 14 -7.64 12.66 17.35
CA ASP A 14 -8.86 12.91 18.12
C ASP A 14 -9.66 11.62 18.40
N GLY A 15 -9.14 10.44 17.99
CA GLY A 15 -9.77 9.14 18.21
C GLY A 15 -10.88 8.81 17.22
N GLU A 16 -11.06 9.61 16.15
CA GLU A 16 -12.07 9.35 15.14
C GLU A 16 -11.57 8.37 14.09
N LEU A 17 -12.43 7.43 13.68
CA LEU A 17 -12.12 6.47 12.64
C LEU A 17 -11.96 7.17 11.29
N ILE A 18 -10.81 7.00 10.67
CA ILE A 18 -10.49 7.56 9.36
C ILE A 18 -10.31 6.45 8.32
N ASP A 19 -10.63 6.80 7.07
CA ASP A 19 -10.27 5.97 5.94
C ASP A 19 -8.75 5.94 5.80
N SER A 20 -8.23 4.75 5.49
CA SER A 20 -6.81 4.53 5.31
C SER A 20 -6.57 3.73 4.06
N MET A 21 -5.49 4.07 3.37
CA MET A 21 -5.12 3.36 2.16
C MET A 21 -4.82 1.89 2.48
N ILE A 22 -5.23 0.99 1.60
CA ILE A 22 -5.16 -0.47 1.80
C ILE A 22 -3.76 -0.95 2.17
N TRP A 23 -2.70 -0.33 1.62
CA TRP A 23 -1.32 -0.69 1.93
C TRP A 23 -0.90 -0.37 3.37
N SER A 24 -1.56 0.58 4.04
CA SER A 24 -1.32 0.91 5.45
C SER A 24 -1.97 -0.13 6.36
N ILE A 25 -3.13 -0.65 5.97
CA ILE A 25 -3.88 -1.67 6.72
C ILE A 25 -3.17 -3.04 6.61
N LEU A 26 -2.61 -3.34 5.43
CA LEU A 26 -1.94 -4.61 5.14
C LEU A 26 -0.40 -4.52 5.26
N ARG A 27 0.11 -3.60 6.07
CA ARG A 27 1.55 -3.32 6.16
C ARG A 27 2.35 -4.56 6.55
N GLU A 28 1.83 -5.35 7.49
CA GLU A 28 2.48 -6.57 7.98
C GLU A 28 2.47 -7.67 6.90
N GLU A 29 1.36 -7.87 6.19
CA GLU A 29 1.30 -8.87 5.12
C GLU A 29 2.02 -8.43 3.83
N TYR A 30 2.18 -7.12 3.61
CA TYR A 30 2.83 -6.59 2.42
C TYR A 30 4.25 -7.12 2.28
N LEU A 31 5.03 -7.15 3.36
CA LEU A 31 6.43 -7.60 3.34
C LEU A 31 6.60 -9.04 2.85
N GLU A 32 5.62 -9.91 3.11
CA GLU A 32 5.66 -11.31 2.68
C GLU A 32 5.03 -11.53 1.29
N SER A 33 4.27 -10.55 0.81
CA SER A 33 3.50 -10.62 -0.43
C SER A 33 4.38 -10.75 -1.68
N PRO A 34 3.85 -11.35 -2.78
CA PRO A 34 4.54 -11.33 -4.08
C PRO A 34 4.83 -9.92 -4.59
N ALA A 35 4.01 -8.93 -4.22
CA ALA A 35 4.19 -7.54 -4.63
C ALA A 35 5.47 -6.91 -4.07
N ALA A 36 5.81 -7.20 -2.79
CA ALA A 36 7.07 -6.71 -2.20
C ALA A 36 8.32 -7.36 -2.82
N LYS A 37 8.17 -8.50 -3.50
CA LYS A 37 9.26 -9.22 -4.18
C LYS A 37 9.38 -8.85 -5.66
N ALA A 38 8.47 -8.01 -6.16
CA ALA A 38 8.49 -7.59 -7.55
C ALA A 38 9.73 -6.74 -7.83
N LYS A 39 10.42 -7.04 -8.93
CA LYS A 39 11.49 -6.17 -9.43
C LYS A 39 10.83 -4.97 -10.11
N ILE A 40 11.00 -3.79 -9.54
CA ILE A 40 10.43 -2.55 -10.06
C ILE A 40 11.51 -1.83 -10.84
N VAL A 41 11.20 -1.49 -12.08
CA VAL A 41 12.06 -0.68 -12.94
C VAL A 41 11.28 0.57 -13.34
N ALA A 42 11.88 1.74 -13.18
CA ALA A 42 11.29 3.01 -13.56
C ALA A 42 12.06 3.61 -14.73
N TYR A 43 11.33 4.12 -15.73
CA TYR A 43 11.89 4.82 -16.87
C TYR A 43 11.25 6.22 -16.97
N ASP A 44 11.99 7.19 -17.48
CA ASP A 44 11.44 8.50 -17.81
C ASP A 44 10.60 8.45 -19.10
N VAL A 45 9.99 9.59 -19.45
CA VAL A 45 9.16 9.71 -20.65
C VAL A 45 9.93 9.51 -21.96
N PHE A 46 11.27 9.58 -21.93
CA PHE A 46 12.15 9.33 -23.06
C PHE A 46 12.68 7.89 -23.08
N GLY A 47 12.33 7.06 -22.10
CA GLY A 47 12.77 5.67 -21.97
C GLY A 47 14.12 5.51 -21.26
N ASN A 48 14.67 6.55 -20.64
CA ASN A 48 15.89 6.43 -19.85
C ASN A 48 15.58 5.81 -18.49
N LEU A 49 16.45 4.92 -18.02
CA LEU A 49 16.31 4.26 -16.73
C LEU A 49 16.50 5.26 -15.56
N ILE A 50 15.52 5.30 -14.65
CA ILE A 50 15.54 6.11 -13.41
C ILE A 50 15.85 5.23 -12.19
N LEU A 51 15.30 4.01 -12.11
CA LEU A 51 15.47 3.09 -10.98
C LEU A 51 15.42 1.65 -11.47
N SER A 52 16.24 0.77 -10.90
CA SER A 52 16.28 -0.68 -11.16
C SER A 52 16.35 -1.51 -9.90
#